data_AF-A0A820TC16-F1
#
_entry.id   AF-A0A820TC16-F1
#
_cell.length_a   1.000
_cell.length_b   1.000
_cell.length_c   1.000
_cell.angle_alpha   90.00
_cell.angle_beta   90.00
_cell.angle_gamma   90.00
#
_symmetry.space_group_name_H-M   'P 1'
#
loop_
_entity.id
_entity.type
_entity.pdbx_description
1 polymer ?
#
loop_
_entity_poly.entity_id
_entity_poly.type
_entity_poly.pdbx_seq_one_letter_code
_entity_poly.pdbx_strand_id
1 'polypeptide(L)'
;DLTTNANDFRHQSGAYELVLIVGDALLQKAFSWKLNDNMQLSFHEDSVPDTDHLSLYSAKPEIIHQFRVDEKRPPAVVSLVFSGLTLLPLLILLISWLKLGFNLSGLPLGLSPLGFHISHGAAFALMYFYWKYLDMFQTLRYLALVSISLFLFGHRVLAILAARREKKA
;
A
#
# COMPACT_ATOMS: atom_id res chain seq x y z
N ASP A 1 -52.23 -14.84 26.49
CA ASP A 1 -51.94 -14.88 25.04
C ASP A 1 -50.44 -14.66 24.88
N LEU A 2 -49.79 -15.32 23.92
CA LEU A 2 -48.32 -15.26 23.75
C LEU A 2 -47.85 -13.88 23.29
N THR A 3 -48.75 -13.09 22.70
CA THR A 3 -48.51 -11.72 22.25
C THR A 3 -48.60 -10.70 23.40
N THR A 4 -49.49 -10.92 24.37
CA THR A 4 -49.72 -9.98 25.48
C THR A 4 -48.74 -10.17 26.62
N ASN A 5 -48.32 -11.41 26.87
CA ASN A 5 -47.50 -11.78 28.04
C ASN A 5 -46.05 -12.08 27.67
N ALA A 6 -45.61 -11.74 26.45
CA ALA A 6 -44.26 -12.04 25.97
C ALA A 6 -43.14 -11.48 26.87
N ASN A 7 -43.39 -10.30 27.47
CA ASN A 7 -42.47 -9.66 28.40
C ASN A 7 -42.26 -10.46 29.69
N ASP A 8 -43.28 -11.19 30.17
CA ASP A 8 -43.17 -12.02 31.39
C ASP A 8 -42.19 -13.19 31.18
N PHE A 9 -42.08 -13.65 29.93
CA PHE A 9 -41.16 -14.71 29.52
C PHE A 9 -39.84 -14.17 28.94
N ARG A 10 -39.61 -12.85 29.00
CA ARG A 10 -38.43 -12.18 28.41
C ARG A 10 -38.20 -12.55 26.93
N HIS A 11 -39.27 -12.87 26.20
CA HIS A 11 -39.22 -13.37 24.81
C HIS A 11 -38.35 -14.62 24.60
N GLN A 12 -38.08 -15.39 25.66
CA GLN A 12 -37.28 -16.60 25.56
C GLN A 12 -38.12 -17.73 24.95
N SER A 13 -37.72 -18.21 23.77
CA SER A 13 -38.37 -19.37 23.16
C SER A 13 -37.70 -20.64 23.65
N GLY A 14 -38.49 -21.64 24.04
CA GLY A 14 -37.96 -22.86 24.61
C GLY A 14 -39.01 -23.81 25.17
N ALA A 15 -38.52 -24.89 25.77
CA ALA A 15 -39.33 -25.83 26.52
C ALA A 15 -39.59 -25.30 27.93
N TYR A 16 -40.86 -25.16 28.27
CA TYR A 16 -41.31 -24.74 29.60
C TYR A 16 -42.01 -25.89 30.32
N GLU A 17 -41.77 -25.97 31.62
CA GLU A 17 -42.47 -26.87 32.53
C GLU A 17 -43.68 -26.15 33.14
N LEU A 18 -44.86 -26.75 33.02
CA LEU A 18 -46.09 -26.21 33.62
C LEU A 18 -46.39 -26.95 34.92
N VAL A 19 -46.29 -26.24 36.04
CA VAL A 19 -46.59 -26.75 37.38
C VAL A 19 -47.72 -25.93 38.01
N LEU A 20 -48.80 -26.60 38.41
CA LEU A 20 -49.86 -26.00 39.21
C LEU A 20 -49.53 -26.17 40.69
N ILE A 21 -49.45 -25.06 41.43
CA ILE A 21 -49.21 -25.05 42.87
C ILE A 21 -50.42 -24.40 43.52
N VAL A 22 -51.10 -25.11 44.42
CA VAL A 22 -52.24 -24.58 45.18
C VAL A 22 -51.94 -24.65 46.67
N GLY A 23 -52.03 -23.49 47.32
CA GLY A 23 -51.83 -23.35 48.75
C GLY A 23 -52.69 -22.20 49.27
N ASP A 24 -53.19 -22.35 50.50
CA ASP A 24 -53.98 -21.37 51.21
C ASP A 24 -53.67 -21.49 52.70
N ALA A 25 -53.87 -20.42 53.48
CA ALA A 25 -53.57 -20.36 54.90
C ALA A 25 -54.38 -21.39 55.72
N LEU A 26 -55.55 -21.82 55.22
CA LEU A 26 -56.41 -22.82 55.86
C LEU A 26 -56.11 -24.25 55.40
N LEU A 27 -55.26 -24.44 54.38
CA LEU A 27 -54.86 -25.76 53.87
C LEU A 27 -53.66 -26.29 54.67
N GLN A 28 -53.83 -27.47 55.28
CA GLN A 28 -52.75 -28.12 56.04
C GLN A 28 -51.60 -28.63 55.14
N LYS A 29 -51.89 -28.94 53.87
CA LYS A 29 -50.89 -29.40 52.90
C LYS A 29 -51.15 -28.76 51.54
N ALA A 30 -50.25 -27.87 51.13
CA ALA A 30 -50.18 -27.41 49.75
C ALA A 30 -49.78 -28.58 48.84
N PHE A 31 -50.32 -28.62 47.63
CA PHE A 31 -49.93 -29.62 46.64
C PHE A 31 -49.44 -28.94 45.36
N SER A 32 -48.42 -29.56 44.77
CA SER A 32 -47.90 -29.21 43.45
C SER A 32 -48.19 -30.35 42.48
N TRP A 33 -48.70 -30.01 41.30
CA TRP A 33 -48.95 -30.96 40.24
C TRP A 33 -48.26 -30.49 38.97
N LYS A 34 -47.33 -31.31 38.50
CA LYS A 34 -46.70 -31.16 37.19
C LYS A 34 -47.71 -31.54 36.10
N LEU A 35 -48.16 -30.56 35.34
CA LEU A 35 -49.16 -30.71 34.29
C LEU A 35 -48.53 -31.06 32.94
N ASN A 36 -47.36 -30.49 32.65
CA ASN A 36 -46.63 -30.75 31.40
C ASN A 36 -45.12 -30.47 31.57
N ASP A 37 -44.30 -31.32 30.97
CA ASP A 37 -42.84 -31.31 31.05
C ASP A 37 -42.18 -30.56 29.87
N ASN A 38 -42.91 -30.37 28.77
CA ASN A 38 -42.34 -29.87 27.53
C ASN A 38 -43.34 -29.02 26.73
N MET A 39 -43.83 -27.94 27.35
CA MET A 39 -44.63 -26.94 26.63
C MET A 39 -43.70 -26.05 25.82
N GLN A 40 -43.69 -26.21 24.49
CA GLN A 40 -42.86 -25.39 23.61
C GLN A 40 -43.51 -24.02 23.43
N LEU A 41 -42.88 -22.97 23.95
CA LEU A 41 -43.27 -21.59 23.72
C LEU A 41 -42.33 -20.98 22.67
N SER A 42 -42.92 -20.33 21.67
CA SER A 42 -42.19 -19.62 20.61
C SER A 42 -42.70 -18.19 20.54
N PHE A 43 -41.77 -17.25 20.70
CA PHE A 43 -41.99 -15.82 20.55
C PHE A 43 -41.40 -15.36 19.21
N HIS A 44 -42.07 -14.41 18.55
CA HIS A 44 -41.68 -13.93 17.22
C HIS A 44 -40.59 -12.85 17.26
N GLU A 45 -40.32 -12.30 18.44
CA GLU A 45 -39.35 -11.23 18.67
C GLU A 45 -38.03 -11.82 19.17
N ASP A 46 -36.92 -11.16 18.85
CA ASP A 46 -35.58 -11.64 19.23
C ASP A 46 -35.50 -11.80 20.76
N SER A 47 -35.19 -13.01 21.22
CA SER A 47 -35.07 -13.31 22.64
C SER A 47 -34.07 -12.35 23.30
N VAL A 48 -34.46 -11.73 24.42
CA VAL A 48 -33.52 -10.95 25.21
C VAL A 48 -32.44 -11.91 25.71
N PRO A 49 -31.14 -11.66 25.43
CA PRO A 49 -30.08 -12.56 25.88
C PRO A 49 -30.18 -12.74 27.38
N ASP A 50 -30.32 -13.98 27.83
CA ASP A 50 -30.24 -14.26 29.25
C ASP A 50 -28.83 -13.88 29.68
N THR A 51 -28.71 -12.88 30.55
CA THR A 51 -27.42 -12.47 31.06
C THR A 51 -27.03 -13.52 32.08
N ASP A 52 -26.49 -14.65 31.59
CA ASP A 52 -25.93 -15.67 32.45
C ASP A 52 -24.82 -14.98 33.24
N HIS A 53 -25.07 -14.72 34.53
CA HIS A 53 -24.18 -13.92 35.37
C HIS A 53 -22.78 -14.55 35.46
N LEU A 54 -22.65 -15.85 35.16
CA LEU A 54 -21.39 -16.57 35.05
C LEU A 54 -20.61 -16.22 33.77
N SER A 55 -21.31 -15.88 32.68
CA SER A 55 -20.70 -15.50 31.40
C SER A 55 -20.01 -14.12 31.44
N LEU A 56 -20.41 -13.25 32.38
CA LEU A 56 -19.84 -11.90 32.55
C LEU A 56 -18.34 -11.91 32.88
N TYR A 57 -17.87 -12.98 33.54
CA TYR A 57 -16.47 -13.16 33.94
C TYR A 57 -15.71 -14.14 33.03
N SER A 58 -16.34 -14.60 31.94
CA SER A 58 -15.69 -15.49 30.98
C SER A 58 -14.72 -14.72 30.08
N ALA A 59 -13.63 -15.37 29.67
CA ALA A 59 -12.67 -14.78 28.74
C ALA A 59 -13.33 -14.46 27.40
N LYS A 60 -13.15 -13.22 26.92
CA LYS A 60 -13.63 -12.81 25.60
C LYS A 60 -12.80 -13.48 24.50
N PRO A 61 -13.38 -13.70 23.31
CA PRO A 61 -12.62 -14.19 22.17
C PRO A 61 -11.48 -13.21 21.84
N GLU A 62 -10.35 -13.79 21.40
CA GLU A 62 -9.18 -13.02 20.97
C GLU A 62 -9.48 -12.22 19.69
N ILE A 63 -9.05 -10.97 19.66
CA ILE A 63 -9.20 -10.09 18.49
C ILE A 63 -7.96 -10.21 17.63
N ILE A 64 -8.10 -10.80 16.44
CA ILE A 64 -7.01 -10.92 15.47
C ILE A 64 -7.05 -9.71 14.52
N HIS A 65 -5.97 -8.94 14.47
CA HIS A 65 -5.85 -7.83 13.53
C HIS A 65 -5.70 -8.34 12.09
N GLN A 66 -6.63 -7.96 11.21
CA GLN A 66 -6.54 -8.29 9.79
C GLN A 66 -5.70 -7.27 9.05
N PHE A 67 -4.50 -7.67 8.62
CA PHE A 67 -3.65 -6.84 7.77
C PHE A 67 -4.25 -6.67 6.37
N ARG A 68 -3.90 -5.55 5.74
CA ARG A 68 -4.22 -5.31 4.34
C ARG A 68 -3.55 -6.39 3.48
N VAL A 69 -4.31 -6.95 2.54
CA VAL A 69 -3.77 -7.88 1.55
C VAL A 69 -2.88 -7.13 0.56
N ASP A 70 -1.73 -7.71 0.22
CA ASP A 70 -0.80 -7.16 -0.75
C ASP A 70 -1.47 -6.93 -2.12
N GLU A 71 -1.09 -5.83 -2.76
CA GLU A 71 -1.58 -5.51 -4.10
C GLU A 71 -0.99 -6.47 -5.15
N LYS A 72 -1.86 -6.99 -6.03
CA LYS A 72 -1.44 -7.89 -7.10
C LYS A 72 -0.55 -7.15 -8.10
N ARG A 73 0.67 -7.64 -8.31
CA ARG A 73 1.61 -7.11 -9.31
C ARG A 73 1.32 -7.70 -10.70
N PRO A 74 1.54 -6.94 -11.80
CA PRO A 74 1.38 -7.45 -13.15
C PRO A 74 2.40 -8.55 -13.47
N PRO A 75 2.12 -9.41 -14.47
CA PRO A 75 3.07 -10.43 -14.91
C PRO A 75 4.38 -9.81 -15.42
N ALA A 76 5.52 -10.39 -15.03
CA ALA A 76 6.85 -9.85 -15.38
C ALA A 76 7.07 -9.72 -16.90
N VAL A 77 6.50 -10.62 -17.70
CA VAL A 77 6.58 -10.58 -19.17
C VAL A 77 6.00 -9.27 -19.72
N VAL A 78 4.85 -8.83 -19.20
CA VAL A 78 4.22 -7.58 -19.63
C VAL A 78 5.14 -6.40 -19.31
N SER A 79 5.65 -6.32 -18.08
CA SER A 79 6.58 -5.27 -17.66
C SER A 79 7.86 -5.24 -18.50
N LEU A 80 8.43 -6.40 -18.84
CA LEU A 80 9.63 -6.50 -19.68
C LEU A 80 9.38 -6.05 -21.11
N VAL A 81 8.27 -6.46 -21.72
CA VAL A 81 7.91 -6.03 -23.09
C VAL A 81 7.81 -4.52 -23.17
N PHE A 82 7.05 -3.88 -22.26
CA PHE A 82 6.91 -2.43 -22.26
C PHE A 82 8.22 -1.71 -21.92
N SER A 83 9.06 -2.27 -21.05
CA SER A 83 10.40 -1.73 -20.78
C SER A 83 11.33 -1.81 -22.00
N GLY A 84 11.17 -2.83 -22.86
CA GLY A 84 11.85 -2.88 -24.16
C GLY A 84 11.31 -1.85 -25.14
N LEU A 85 9.98 -1.67 -25.19
CA LEU A 85 9.34 -0.68 -26.07
C LEU A 85 9.78 0.76 -25.75
N THR A 86 10.02 1.11 -24.49
CA THR A 86 10.50 2.45 -24.11
C THR A 86 11.93 2.74 -24.62
N LEU A 87 12.72 1.73 -24.96
CA LEU A 87 14.05 1.90 -25.57
C LEU A 87 14.00 2.07 -27.10
N LEU A 88 12.87 1.76 -27.76
CA LEU A 88 12.76 1.86 -29.22
C LEU A 88 13.00 3.28 -29.77
N PRO A 89 12.48 4.37 -29.19
CA PRO A 89 12.75 5.71 -29.69
C PRO A 89 14.24 6.06 -29.70
N LEU A 90 15.00 5.60 -28.69
CA LEU A 90 16.44 5.78 -28.63
C LEU A 90 17.14 5.02 -29.76
N LEU A 91 16.73 3.78 -30.03
CA LEU A 91 17.27 2.99 -31.13
C LEU A 91 16.98 3.64 -32.50
N ILE A 92 15.76 4.13 -32.71
CA ILE A 92 15.36 4.87 -33.92
C ILE A 92 16.22 6.11 -34.10
N LEU A 93 16.49 6.87 -33.04
CA LEU A 93 17.37 8.04 -33.06
C LEU A 93 18.78 7.67 -33.55
N LEU A 94 19.37 6.61 -33.00
CA LEU A 94 20.72 6.17 -33.37
C LEU A 94 20.80 5.72 -34.84
N ILE A 95 19.83 4.95 -35.32
CA ILE A 95 19.75 4.55 -36.74
C ILE A 95 19.61 5.79 -37.63
N SER A 96 18.78 6.75 -37.22
CA SER A 96 18.55 7.99 -37.99
C SER A 96 19.83 8.81 -38.13
N TRP A 97 20.63 8.93 -37.08
CA TRP A 97 21.95 9.58 -37.15
C TRP A 97 22.91 8.90 -38.13
N LEU A 98 22.94 7.56 -38.15
CA LEU A 98 23.76 6.82 -39.10
C LEU A 98 23.32 7.08 -40.55
N LYS A 99 22.00 7.09 -40.81
CA LYS A 99 21.44 7.38 -42.15
C LYS A 99 21.69 8.82 -42.60
N LEU A 100 21.66 9.78 -41.68
CA LEU A 100 21.90 11.19 -41.96
C LEU A 100 23.39 11.53 -42.12
N GLY A 101 24.29 10.56 -41.93
CA GLY A 101 25.73 10.78 -42.03
C GLY A 101 26.27 11.69 -40.92
N PHE A 102 25.70 11.62 -39.71
CA PHE A 102 26.19 12.37 -38.56
C PHE A 102 27.68 12.10 -38.34
N ASN A 103 28.49 13.16 -38.33
CA ASN A 103 29.93 13.06 -38.16
C ASN A 103 30.39 13.74 -36.85
N LEU A 104 31.51 13.26 -36.31
CA LEU A 104 32.18 13.83 -35.14
C LEU A 104 33.43 14.63 -35.53
N SER A 105 33.59 14.98 -36.81
CA SER A 105 34.79 15.67 -37.32
C SER A 105 34.95 17.09 -36.76
N GLY A 106 33.87 17.70 -36.29
CA GLY A 106 33.87 19.03 -35.67
C GLY A 106 34.30 19.05 -34.20
N LEU A 107 34.60 17.90 -33.59
CA LEU A 107 34.84 17.79 -32.17
C LEU A 107 36.26 18.33 -31.83
N PRO A 108 36.39 19.40 -31.03
CA PRO A 108 37.70 19.90 -30.64
C PRO A 108 38.37 18.87 -29.72
N LEU A 109 39.37 18.15 -30.23
CA LEU A 109 40.18 17.25 -29.42
C LEU A 109 41.22 18.08 -28.65
N GLY A 110 40.98 18.29 -27.36
CA GLY A 110 41.86 19.03 -26.48
C GLY A 110 41.51 18.78 -25.02
N LEU A 111 42.38 19.22 -24.11
CA LEU A 111 42.23 18.95 -22.68
C LEU A 111 40.91 19.50 -22.10
N SER A 112 40.50 20.71 -22.50
CA SER A 112 39.26 21.31 -22.00
C SER A 112 37.97 20.63 -22.53
N PRO A 113 37.81 20.35 -23.83
CA PRO A 113 36.70 19.53 -24.34
C PRO A 113 36.60 18.15 -23.71
N LEU A 114 37.74 17.46 -23.55
CA LEU A 114 37.77 16.15 -22.91
C LEU A 114 37.36 16.25 -21.44
N GLY A 115 37.94 17.20 -20.71
CA GLY A 115 37.58 17.48 -19.31
C GLY A 115 36.11 17.84 -19.12
N PHE A 116 35.52 18.58 -20.06
CA PHE A 116 34.09 18.90 -20.06
C PHE A 116 33.22 17.65 -20.21
N HIS A 117 33.47 16.81 -21.22
CA HIS A 117 32.69 15.60 -21.45
C HIS A 117 32.86 14.56 -20.32
N ILE A 118 34.06 14.42 -19.77
CA ILE A 118 34.30 13.56 -18.60
C ILE A 118 33.53 14.08 -17.38
N SER A 119 33.60 15.39 -17.08
CA SER A 119 32.87 15.98 -15.96
C SER A 119 31.35 15.84 -16.14
N HIS A 120 30.86 15.98 -17.37
CA HIS A 120 29.45 15.84 -17.69
C HIS A 120 28.98 14.37 -17.56
N GLY A 121 29.78 13.42 -18.05
CA GLY A 121 29.55 11.99 -17.85
C GLY A 121 29.58 11.61 -16.37
N ALA A 122 30.50 12.19 -15.59
CA ALA A 122 30.55 12.01 -14.13
C ALA A 122 29.30 12.52 -13.43
N ALA A 123 28.71 13.64 -13.89
CA ALA A 123 27.44 14.15 -13.35
C ALA A 123 26.28 13.15 -13.60
N PHE A 124 26.18 12.57 -14.80
CA PHE A 124 25.19 11.52 -15.07
C PHE A 124 25.43 10.25 -14.27
N ALA A 125 26.69 9.81 -14.15
CA ALA A 125 27.05 8.66 -13.33
C ALA A 125 26.71 8.88 -11.85
N LEU A 126 26.98 10.08 -11.33
CA LEU A 126 26.60 10.47 -9.98
C LEU A 126 25.09 10.36 -9.76
N MET A 127 24.29 10.70 -10.78
CA MET A 127 22.84 10.60 -10.68
C MET A 127 22.34 9.15 -10.65
N TYR A 128 23.01 8.24 -11.38
CA TYR A 128 22.77 6.79 -11.22
C TYR A 128 23.17 6.31 -9.82
N PHE A 129 24.30 6.77 -9.28
CA PHE A 129 24.73 6.40 -7.92
C PHE A 129 23.80 6.97 -6.84
N TYR A 130 23.25 8.18 -7.02
CA TYR A 130 22.18 8.72 -6.18
C TYR A 130 20.95 7.81 -6.18
N TRP A 131 20.48 7.42 -7.37
CA TRP A 131 19.33 6.53 -7.46
C TRP A 131 19.54 5.19 -6.75
N LYS A 132 20.78 4.67 -6.77
CA LYS A 132 21.06 3.31 -6.28
C LYS A 132 21.58 3.23 -4.84
N TYR A 133 22.38 4.19 -4.38
CA TYR A 133 23.17 4.05 -3.15
C TYR A 133 23.34 5.32 -2.30
N LEU A 134 23.44 6.52 -2.90
CA LEU A 134 23.82 7.73 -2.16
C LEU A 134 22.60 8.42 -1.53
N ASP A 135 22.83 9.02 -0.36
CA ASP A 135 21.87 9.98 0.20
C ASP A 135 21.95 11.36 -0.49
N MET A 136 20.98 12.22 -0.18
CA MET A 136 20.88 13.56 -0.77
C MET A 136 22.10 14.43 -0.46
N PHE A 137 22.61 14.43 0.78
CA PHE A 137 23.71 15.30 1.19
C PHE A 137 25.05 14.86 0.59
N GLN A 138 25.29 13.56 0.52
CA GLN A 138 26.44 12.97 -0.17
C GLN A 138 26.42 13.34 -1.66
N THR A 139 25.26 13.17 -2.30
CA THR A 139 25.07 13.52 -3.72
C THR A 139 25.34 14.98 -3.96
N LEU A 140 24.79 15.88 -3.13
CA LEU A 140 25.03 17.32 -3.24
C LEU A 140 26.51 17.67 -3.07
N ARG A 141 27.21 17.04 -2.13
CA ARG A 141 28.66 17.25 -1.91
C ARG A 141 29.48 16.83 -3.15
N TYR A 142 29.23 15.65 -3.70
CA TYR A 142 29.93 15.20 -4.90
C TYR A 142 29.55 16.00 -6.13
N LEU A 143 28.27 16.37 -6.26
CA LEU A 143 27.78 17.20 -7.35
C LEU A 143 28.44 18.57 -7.32
N ALA A 144 28.63 19.18 -6.14
CA ALA A 144 29.35 20.43 -6.00
C ALA A 144 30.79 20.33 -6.56
N LEU A 145 31.52 19.25 -6.22
CA LEU A 145 32.87 19.01 -6.74
C LEU A 145 32.88 18.81 -8.26
N VAL A 146 31.98 17.98 -8.80
CA VAL A 146 31.87 17.74 -10.25
C VAL A 146 31.47 19.01 -11.00
N SER A 147 30.56 19.80 -10.42
CA SER A 147 30.04 21.03 -11.03
C SER A 147 31.11 22.10 -11.21
N ILE A 148 32.09 22.20 -10.30
CA ILE A 148 33.22 23.14 -10.45
C ILE A 148 34.01 22.80 -11.72
N SER A 149 34.40 21.54 -11.89
CA SER A 149 35.12 21.07 -13.08
C SER A 149 34.29 21.25 -14.36
N LEU A 150 33.01 20.88 -14.30
CA LEU A 150 32.08 21.04 -15.42
C LEU A 150 31.94 22.49 -15.85
N PHE A 151 31.84 23.43 -14.90
CA PHE A 151 31.75 24.86 -15.16
C PHE A 151 33.02 25.41 -15.81
N LEU A 152 34.20 25.13 -15.25
CA LEU A 152 35.47 25.65 -15.75
C LEU A 152 35.79 25.14 -17.16
N PHE A 153 35.68 23.83 -17.37
CA PHE A 153 35.92 23.25 -18.69
C PHE A 153 34.84 23.66 -19.69
N GLY A 154 33.57 23.71 -19.26
CA GLY A 154 32.46 24.14 -20.10
C GLY A 154 32.62 25.57 -20.60
N HIS A 155 32.97 26.51 -19.72
CA HIS A 155 33.24 27.89 -20.10
C HIS A 155 34.35 27.99 -21.16
N ARG A 156 35.47 27.28 -20.97
CA ARG A 156 36.57 27.25 -21.94
C ARG A 156 36.16 26.65 -23.28
N VAL A 157 35.41 25.55 -23.28
CA VAL A 157 34.93 24.90 -24.52
C VAL A 157 34.02 25.82 -25.30
N LEU A 158 33.07 26.48 -24.63
CA LEU A 158 32.16 27.42 -25.26
C LEU A 158 32.90 28.65 -25.80
N ALA A 159 33.89 29.17 -25.08
CA ALA A 159 34.73 30.28 -25.55
C ALA A 159 35.54 29.90 -26.81
N ILE A 160 36.14 28.70 -26.84
CA ILE A 160 36.85 28.20 -28.03
C ILE A 160 35.90 28.08 -29.23
N LEU A 161 34.69 27.56 -29.01
CA LEU A 161 33.69 27.42 -30.06
C LEU A 161 33.20 28.77 -30.58
N ALA A 162 33.00 29.76 -29.71
CA ALA A 162 32.63 31.12 -30.09
C ALA A 162 33.72 31.78 -30.95
N ALA A 163 34.97 31.78 -30.49
CA ALA A 163 36.09 32.35 -31.24
C ALA A 163 36.32 31.67 -32.61
N ARG A 164 36.08 30.35 -32.70
CA ARG A 164 36.13 29.64 -33.99
C ARG A 164 35.03 30.07 -34.96
N ARG A 165 33.84 30.40 -34.45
CA ARG A 165 32.72 30.89 -35.27
C ARG A 165 32.99 32.29 -35.79
N GLU A 166 33.49 33.19 -34.95
CA GLU A 166 33.89 34.54 -35.37
C GLU A 166 34.97 34.52 -36.45
N LYS A 167 35.97 33.64 -36.34
CA LYS A 167 37.02 33.49 -37.38
C LYS A 167 36.52 32.93 -38.71
N LYS A 168 35.32 32.33 -38.75
CA LYS A 168 34.74 31.70 -39.95
C LYS A 168 33.68 32.60 -40.61
N ALA A 169 33.19 33.61 -39.92
CA ALA A 169 32.31 34.66 -40.43
C ALA A 169 33.15 35.75 -41.12
#